data_AF-A0AAW0VV59-F1
#
_entry.id   AF-A0AAW0VV59-F1
#
_cell.length_a   1.000
_cell.length_b   1.000
_cell.length_c   1.000
_cell.angle_alpha   90.00
_cell.angle_beta   90.00
_cell.angle_gamma   90.00
#
_symmetry.space_group_name_H-M   'P 1'
#
loop_
_entity.id
_entity.type
_entity.pdbx_description
1 polymer ?
#
loop_
_entity_poly.entity_id
_entity_poly.type
_entity_poly.pdbx_seq_one_letter_code
_entity_poly.pdbx_strand_id
1 'polypeptide(L)'
;MGWRGVVLVTVTAVTLMMATISNTATAQYSPEAPPQVSDYKCESTENDPDADCIFGVAGKDYPTLRQVPTTSFTCHDLLPGIYADPDAACQVYHMCLHGGALHSFLCPNGTLFNQEYFVCDLWFNVDCARATSFYALNQYIYKDP
;
A
#
# COMPACT_ATOMS: atom_id res chain seq x y z
N MET A 1 -35.09 15.48 -63.98
CA MET A 1 -35.47 16.91 -63.90
C MET A 1 -34.95 17.43 -62.56
N GLY A 2 -34.00 18.34 -62.41
CA GLY A 2 -33.53 19.41 -63.28
C GLY A 2 -33.82 20.76 -62.61
N TRP A 3 -32.83 21.36 -61.93
CA TRP A 3 -32.63 22.82 -61.74
C TRP A 3 -31.28 23.02 -61.02
N ARG A 4 -30.19 23.41 -61.69
CA ARG A 4 -29.80 24.76 -62.16
C ARG A 4 -29.60 25.78 -61.02
N GLY A 5 -28.37 26.27 -60.88
CA GLY A 5 -28.05 27.48 -60.11
C GLY A 5 -26.54 27.70 -59.97
N VAL A 6 -25.91 28.33 -60.96
CA VAL A 6 -24.52 28.81 -60.94
C VAL A 6 -24.49 30.17 -60.24
N VAL A 7 -23.56 30.42 -59.32
CA VAL A 7 -23.02 31.76 -59.09
C VAL A 7 -21.50 31.69 -58.97
N LEU A 8 -20.87 32.33 -59.95
CA LEU A 8 -19.44 32.60 -60.08
C LEU A 8 -19.07 33.69 -59.06
N VAL A 9 -18.06 33.48 -58.21
CA VAL A 9 -17.34 34.59 -57.57
C VAL A 9 -15.85 34.34 -57.77
N THR A 10 -15.27 35.18 -58.61
CA THR A 10 -13.86 35.21 -58.97
C THR A 10 -13.05 35.68 -57.77
N VAL A 11 -12.10 34.86 -57.29
CA VAL A 11 -11.15 35.30 -56.26
C VAL A 11 -9.99 36.02 -56.95
N THR A 12 -10.15 37.33 -57.16
CA THR A 12 -9.03 38.23 -57.47
C THR A 12 -8.19 38.47 -56.23
N ALA A 13 -6.88 38.37 -56.42
CA ALA A 13 -5.83 38.45 -55.41
C ALA A 13 -5.85 39.73 -54.56
N VAL A 14 -5.60 39.58 -53.26
CA VAL A 14 -4.89 40.60 -52.46
C VAL A 14 -3.82 39.88 -51.64
N THR A 15 -2.59 40.15 -52.04
CA THR A 15 -1.32 39.84 -51.38
C THR A 15 -1.19 40.50 -50.01
N LEU A 16 -0.31 39.90 -49.21
CA LEU A 16 0.51 40.52 -48.16
C LEU A 16 -0.07 40.48 -46.73
N MET A 17 0.21 39.40 -46.00
CA MET A 17 0.99 39.46 -44.75
C MET A 17 1.73 38.13 -44.59
N MET A 18 3.02 38.13 -44.89
CA MET A 18 3.95 37.08 -44.45
C MET A 18 4.15 37.25 -42.96
N ALA A 19 3.40 36.52 -42.14
CA ALA A 19 3.79 36.24 -40.77
C ALA A 19 4.10 34.76 -40.69
N THR A 20 5.40 34.44 -40.60
CA THR A 20 5.88 33.12 -40.20
C THR A 20 5.37 32.87 -38.78
N ILE A 21 4.30 32.07 -38.65
CA ILE A 21 3.92 31.55 -37.35
C ILE A 21 5.02 30.54 -36.97
N SER A 22 6.00 31.00 -36.20
CA SER A 22 6.88 30.12 -35.47
C SER A 22 6.01 29.27 -34.54
N ASN A 23 6.06 27.95 -34.69
CA ASN A 23 5.45 27.03 -33.76
C ASN A 23 6.17 27.12 -32.41
N THR A 24 5.83 28.11 -31.58
CA THR A 24 6.05 27.99 -30.14
C THR A 24 4.88 27.19 -29.60
N ALA A 25 5.11 25.90 -29.37
CA ALA A 25 4.18 25.01 -28.70
C ALA A 25 3.77 25.65 -27.36
N THR A 26 2.55 26.18 -27.30
CA THR A 26 1.93 26.59 -26.04
C THR A 26 1.64 25.33 -25.24
N ALA A 27 2.23 25.27 -24.04
CA ALA A 27 2.02 24.22 -23.05
C ALA A 27 0.53 23.88 -22.94
N GLN A 28 0.19 22.62 -23.23
CA GLN A 28 -1.12 22.07 -22.93
C GLN A 28 -1.25 21.96 -21.41
N TYR A 29 -2.29 22.58 -20.87
CA TYR A 29 -2.77 22.39 -19.51
C TYR A 29 -2.98 20.89 -19.24
N SER A 30 -2.13 20.31 -18.40
CA SER A 30 -2.35 19.00 -17.77
C SER A 30 -3.09 19.26 -16.46
N PRO A 31 -4.21 18.57 -16.16
CA PRO A 31 -4.71 18.56 -14.80
C PRO A 31 -3.59 17.97 -13.94
N GLU A 32 -3.21 18.68 -12.88
CA GLU A 32 -2.08 18.31 -12.03
C GLU A 32 -2.28 16.88 -11.53
N ALA A 33 -1.43 15.97 -11.99
CA ALA A 33 -1.22 14.72 -11.29
C ALA A 33 -0.79 15.07 -9.85
N PRO A 34 -1.20 14.29 -8.84
CA PRO A 34 -0.68 14.46 -7.48
C PRO A 34 0.86 14.52 -7.54
N PRO A 35 1.50 15.36 -6.71
CA PRO A 35 2.94 15.59 -6.78
C PRO A 35 3.65 14.25 -6.84
N GLN A 36 4.55 14.08 -7.82
CA GLN A 36 5.38 12.89 -7.91
C GLN A 36 6.19 12.82 -6.62
N VAL A 37 5.82 11.91 -5.73
CA VAL A 37 6.45 11.66 -4.44
C VAL A 37 7.79 10.97 -4.70
N SER A 38 8.74 11.68 -5.30
CA SER A 38 10.14 11.23 -5.46
C SER A 38 11.04 11.64 -4.30
N ASP A 39 10.52 12.49 -3.40
CA ASP A 39 11.32 13.19 -2.40
C ASP A 39 10.89 12.85 -0.95
N TYR A 40 10.32 11.67 -0.70
CA TYR A 40 10.43 11.07 0.65
C TYR A 40 11.88 10.64 0.81
N LYS A 41 12.75 11.61 1.09
CA LYS A 41 14.14 11.34 1.39
C LYS A 41 14.19 10.75 2.79
N CYS A 42 14.40 9.45 2.89
CA CYS A 42 14.75 8.79 4.15
C CYS A 42 16.11 9.34 4.57
N GLU A 43 16.12 10.20 5.58
CA GLU A 43 17.34 10.76 6.16
C GLU A 43 17.39 10.29 7.61
N SER A 44 18.60 10.06 8.13
CA SER A 44 18.74 9.64 9.52
C SER A 44 18.23 10.76 10.45
N THR A 45 17.31 10.42 11.34
CA THR A 45 16.79 11.30 12.38
C THR A 45 16.92 10.65 13.76
N GLU A 46 16.59 11.38 14.82
CA GLU A 46 16.56 10.80 16.18
C GLU A 46 15.57 9.62 16.30
N ASN A 47 14.50 9.63 15.49
CA ASN A 47 13.45 8.59 15.52
C ASN A 47 13.62 7.51 14.44
N ASP A 48 14.51 7.71 13.45
CA ASP A 48 14.85 6.78 12.37
C ASP A 48 16.38 6.82 12.16
N PRO A 49 17.16 6.11 13.00
CA PRO A 49 18.62 6.16 12.96
C PRO A 49 19.24 5.44 11.76
N ASP A 50 18.55 4.47 11.17
CA ASP A 50 18.99 3.66 10.03
C ASP A 50 18.51 4.17 8.66
N ALA A 51 17.68 5.23 8.66
CA ALA A 51 17.26 5.98 7.48
C ALA A 51 16.55 5.10 6.44
N ASP A 52 15.74 4.15 6.88
CA ASP A 52 14.96 3.26 6.01
C ASP A 52 13.50 3.71 5.85
N CYS A 53 13.18 4.92 6.33
CA CYS A 53 11.83 5.52 6.37
C CYS A 53 10.87 4.83 7.37
N ILE A 54 11.38 4.00 8.27
CA ILE A 54 10.59 3.38 9.33
C ILE A 54 11.12 3.87 10.68
N PHE A 55 10.21 4.28 11.56
CA PHE A 55 10.61 4.66 12.92
C PHE A 55 11.20 3.47 13.69
N GLY A 56 12.23 3.72 14.50
CA GLY A 56 12.98 2.68 15.21
C GLY A 56 14.14 2.12 14.38
N VAL A 57 14.74 1.03 14.83
CA VAL A 57 15.88 0.38 14.18
C VAL A 57 15.55 -1.07 13.84
N ALA A 58 15.74 -1.44 12.57
CA ALA A 58 15.54 -2.80 12.10
C ALA A 58 16.40 -3.83 12.86
N GLY A 59 15.79 -4.93 13.28
CA GLY A 59 16.44 -6.01 14.04
C GLY A 59 16.68 -5.72 15.51
N LYS A 60 16.41 -4.49 15.97
CA LYS A 60 16.47 -4.11 17.38
C LYS A 60 15.07 -3.85 17.94
N ASP A 61 14.33 -2.94 17.31
CA ASP A 61 13.01 -2.52 17.78
C ASP A 61 11.90 -3.35 17.13
N TYR A 62 12.11 -3.79 15.89
CA TYR A 62 11.22 -4.69 15.17
C TYR A 62 12.01 -5.66 14.26
N PRO A 63 11.50 -6.87 14.01
CA PRO A 63 12.12 -7.85 13.11
C PRO A 63 11.97 -7.49 11.62
N THR A 64 12.85 -8.05 10.78
CA THR A 64 12.84 -7.90 9.32
C THR A 64 12.89 -9.26 8.61
N LEU A 65 12.01 -10.16 9.03
CA LEU A 65 11.89 -11.50 8.45
C LEU A 65 11.50 -11.40 6.97
N ARG A 66 12.29 -12.04 6.11
CA ARG A 66 12.04 -12.06 4.65
C ARG A 66 11.07 -13.15 4.22
N GLN A 67 10.91 -14.16 5.06
CA GLN A 67 10.07 -15.33 4.85
C GLN A 67 9.53 -15.79 6.20
N VAL A 68 8.40 -16.51 6.18
CA VAL A 68 7.83 -17.11 7.38
C VAL A 68 8.80 -18.18 7.91
N PRO A 69 9.36 -18.03 9.11
CA PRO A 69 10.22 -19.04 9.72
C PRO A 69 9.38 -20.24 10.21
N THR A 70 10.04 -21.36 10.45
CA THR A 70 9.41 -22.47 11.17
C THR A 70 9.34 -22.14 12.66
N THR A 71 8.13 -22.17 13.22
CA THR A 71 7.85 -21.92 14.64
C THR A 71 7.10 -23.09 15.26
N SER A 72 6.80 -23.01 16.56
CA SER A 72 6.03 -24.05 17.26
C SER A 72 4.51 -23.93 17.05
N PHE A 73 4.05 -22.92 16.31
CA PHE A 73 2.63 -22.63 16.13
C PHE A 73 1.89 -23.75 15.40
N THR A 74 0.72 -24.13 15.93
CA THR A 74 -0.19 -25.06 15.28
C THR A 74 -1.64 -24.63 15.50
N CYS A 75 -2.55 -25.02 14.60
CA CYS A 75 -3.99 -24.83 14.79
C CYS A 75 -4.64 -25.85 15.74
N HIS A 76 -3.84 -26.66 16.45
CA HIS A 76 -4.37 -27.66 17.38
C HIS A 76 -5.05 -26.98 18.57
N ASP A 77 -6.26 -27.41 18.91
CA ASP A 77 -7.11 -26.82 19.97
C ASP A 77 -7.43 -25.32 19.80
N LEU A 78 -7.24 -24.78 18.60
CA LEU A 78 -7.62 -23.41 18.25
C LEU A 78 -8.91 -23.39 17.44
N LEU A 79 -9.69 -22.33 17.62
CA LEU A 79 -10.84 -22.04 16.77
C LEU A 79 -10.35 -21.66 15.35
N PRO A 80 -11.19 -21.81 14.32
CA PRO A 80 -10.96 -21.10 13.07
C PRO A 80 -10.81 -19.59 13.35
N GLY A 81 -9.74 -18.97 12.86
CA GLY A 81 -9.38 -17.61 13.25
C GLY A 81 -8.00 -17.16 12.77
N ILE A 82 -7.56 -16.00 13.28
CA ILE A 82 -6.30 -15.34 12.96
C ILE A 82 -5.50 -15.13 14.26
N TYR A 83 -4.25 -15.58 14.25
CA TYR A 83 -3.40 -15.71 15.44
C TYR A 83 -2.03 -15.08 15.22
N ALA A 84 -1.61 -14.18 16.11
CA ALA A 84 -0.24 -13.68 16.18
C ALA A 84 0.72 -14.81 16.50
N ASP A 85 1.95 -14.78 15.96
CA ASP A 85 3.01 -15.71 16.33
C ASP A 85 4.10 -15.04 17.19
N PRO A 86 4.08 -15.23 18.53
CA PRO A 86 5.12 -14.69 19.40
C PRO A 86 6.53 -15.26 19.13
N ASP A 87 6.65 -16.50 18.62
CA ASP A 87 7.96 -17.10 18.30
C ASP A 87 8.62 -16.38 17.12
N ALA A 88 7.81 -15.77 16.24
CA ALA A 88 8.24 -14.91 15.15
C ALA A 88 8.18 -13.41 15.50
N ALA A 89 8.25 -13.08 16.80
CA ALA A 89 8.15 -11.72 17.32
C ALA A 89 6.94 -10.94 16.80
N CYS A 90 5.83 -11.64 16.58
CA CYS A 90 4.57 -11.12 16.02
C CYS A 90 4.68 -10.48 14.63
N GLN A 91 5.80 -10.58 13.91
CA GLN A 91 5.82 -10.20 12.49
C GLN A 91 5.11 -11.23 11.62
N VAL A 92 4.98 -12.46 12.09
CA VAL A 92 4.13 -13.48 11.46
C VAL A 92 2.79 -13.56 12.17
N TYR A 93 1.76 -13.79 11.37
CA TYR A 93 0.47 -14.25 11.85
C TYR A 93 0.00 -15.45 11.04
N HIS A 94 -0.88 -16.21 11.66
CA HIS A 94 -1.42 -17.47 11.16
C HIS A 94 -2.92 -17.39 11.00
N MET A 95 -3.45 -18.01 9.95
CA MET A 95 -4.87 -18.25 9.79
C MET A 95 -5.15 -19.73 9.94
N CYS A 96 -5.98 -20.07 10.92
CA CYS A 96 -6.51 -21.41 11.12
C CYS A 96 -7.87 -21.53 10.46
N LEU A 97 -8.01 -22.53 9.59
CA LEU A 97 -9.26 -22.86 8.92
C LEU A 97 -9.92 -24.08 9.57
N HIS A 98 -11.18 -24.33 9.19
CA HIS A 98 -11.87 -25.56 9.57
C HIS A 98 -11.07 -26.79 9.14
N GLY A 99 -10.97 -27.78 10.03
CA GLY A 99 -10.19 -29.00 9.79
C GLY A 99 -8.69 -28.86 10.07
N GLY A 100 -8.24 -27.75 10.65
CA GLY A 100 -6.86 -27.57 11.11
C GLY A 100 -5.87 -27.14 10.03
N ALA A 101 -6.34 -26.76 8.84
CA ALA A 101 -5.49 -26.18 7.81
C ALA A 101 -4.93 -24.83 8.28
N LEU A 102 -3.63 -24.63 8.05
CA LEU A 102 -2.84 -23.50 8.50
C LEU A 102 -2.30 -22.72 7.30
N HIS A 103 -2.50 -21.40 7.31
CA HIS A 103 -1.82 -20.47 6.42
C HIS A 103 -1.04 -19.44 7.24
N SER A 104 0.11 -18.99 6.74
CA SER A 104 1.00 -18.10 7.47
C SER A 104 1.41 -16.92 6.60
N PHE A 105 1.49 -15.74 7.19
CA PHE A 105 1.72 -14.48 6.50
C PHE A 105 2.69 -13.60 7.28
N LEU A 106 3.40 -12.73 6.57
CA LEU A 106 4.28 -11.72 7.14
C LEU A 106 3.61 -10.35 7.11
N CYS A 107 3.66 -9.65 8.23
CA CYS A 107 3.50 -8.21 8.28
C CYS A 107 4.70 -7.52 7.60
N PRO A 108 4.51 -6.36 6.94
CA PRO A 108 5.60 -5.54 6.42
C PRO A 108 6.62 -5.15 7.50
N ASN A 109 7.84 -4.79 7.08
CA ASN A 109 8.84 -4.22 7.99
C ASN A 109 8.29 -2.99 8.71
N GLY A 110 8.62 -2.84 10.00
CA GLY A 110 8.09 -1.77 10.85
C GLY A 110 6.72 -2.04 11.46
N THR A 111 6.09 -3.18 11.14
CA THR A 111 4.77 -3.54 11.66
C THR A 111 4.74 -4.94 12.27
N LEU A 112 3.86 -5.13 13.25
CA LEU A 112 3.62 -6.40 13.92
C LEU A 112 2.12 -6.69 13.95
N PHE A 113 1.74 -7.96 13.98
CA PHE A 113 0.34 -8.34 14.04
C PHE A 113 -0.22 -8.05 15.43
N ASN A 114 -1.13 -7.08 15.48
CA ASN A 114 -1.89 -6.74 16.65
C ASN A 114 -3.07 -7.71 16.80
N GLN A 115 -2.94 -8.67 17.72
CA GLN A 115 -3.98 -9.68 17.95
C GLN A 115 -5.33 -9.08 18.39
N GLU A 116 -5.31 -7.96 19.11
CA GLU A 116 -6.53 -7.34 19.64
C GLU A 116 -7.42 -6.78 18.52
N TYR A 117 -6.78 -6.22 17.48
CA TYR A 117 -7.46 -5.58 16.36
C TYR A 117 -7.43 -6.36 15.05
N PHE A 118 -6.69 -7.48 15.01
CA PHE A 118 -6.52 -8.33 13.83
C PHE A 118 -5.91 -7.62 12.62
N VAL A 119 -4.95 -6.72 12.86
CA VAL A 119 -4.25 -5.95 11.82
C VAL A 119 -2.75 -5.95 12.04
N CYS A 120 -1.95 -5.76 10.99
CA CYS A 120 -0.55 -5.36 11.15
C CYS A 120 -0.52 -3.87 11.54
N ASP A 121 -0.11 -3.57 12.78
CA ASP A 121 0.01 -2.22 13.31
C ASP A 121 1.49 -1.85 13.47
N LEU A 122 1.80 -0.57 13.65
CA LEU A 122 3.17 -0.10 13.89
C LEU A 122 3.74 -0.82 15.12
N TRP A 123 5.01 -1.23 15.04
CA TRP A 123 5.63 -2.09 16.05
C TRP A 123 5.51 -1.55 17.49
N PHE A 124 5.54 -0.23 17.67
CA PHE A 124 5.43 0.42 18.98
C PHE A 124 4.00 0.46 19.55
N ASN A 125 2.99 0.12 18.74
CA ASN A 125 1.60 -0.05 19.19
C ASN A 125 1.30 -1.50 19.63
N VAL A 126 2.23 -2.43 19.40
CA VAL A 126 1.98 -3.86 19.61
C VAL A 126 2.81 -4.41 20.76
N ASP A 127 2.12 -4.81 21.84
CA ASP A 127 2.72 -5.62 22.90
C ASP A 127 2.63 -7.11 22.53
N CYS A 128 3.64 -7.59 21.81
CA CYS A 128 3.69 -8.97 21.32
C CYS A 128 3.62 -10.00 22.46
N ALA A 129 4.17 -9.69 23.65
CA ALA A 129 4.13 -10.60 24.79
C ALA A 129 2.70 -10.84 25.31
N ARG A 130 1.79 -9.91 25.04
CA ARG A 130 0.37 -10.02 25.40
C ARG A 130 -0.50 -10.59 24.29
N ALA A 131 0.04 -10.86 23.10
CA ALA A 131 -0.76 -11.26 21.95
C ALA A 131 -1.65 -12.49 22.26
N THR A 132 -1.11 -13.53 22.90
CA THR A 132 -1.86 -14.75 23.24
C THR A 132 -3.06 -14.50 24.16
N SER A 133 -3.02 -13.46 25.00
CA SER A 133 -4.14 -13.11 25.88
C SER A 133 -5.40 -12.66 25.11
N PHE A 134 -5.24 -12.25 23.85
CA PHE A 134 -6.32 -11.80 22.99
C PHE A 134 -6.81 -12.88 22.02
N TYR A 135 -6.26 -14.10 22.04
CA TYR A 135 -6.69 -15.20 21.15
C TYR A 135 -8.18 -15.52 21.27
N ALA A 136 -8.78 -15.31 22.44
CA ALA A 136 -10.21 -15.51 22.67
C ALA A 136 -11.10 -14.58 21.83
N LEU A 137 -10.57 -13.49 21.26
CA LEU A 137 -11.32 -12.61 20.36
C LEU A 137 -11.67 -13.28 19.03
N ASN A 138 -10.97 -14.35 18.65
CA ASN A 138 -11.28 -15.14 17.44
C ASN A 138 -12.71 -15.68 17.41
N GLN A 139 -13.36 -15.83 18.58
CA GLN A 139 -14.77 -16.24 18.67
C GLN A 139 -15.76 -15.22 18.08
N TYR A 140 -15.30 -14.02 17.73
CA TYR A 140 -16.15 -12.91 17.24
C TYR A 140 -15.92 -12.57 15.76
N ILE A 141 -14.88 -13.11 15.10
CA ILE A 141 -14.52 -12.72 13.72
C ILE A 141 -15.61 -13.10 12.70
N TYR A 142 -16.39 -14.15 12.97
CA TYR A 142 -17.40 -14.69 12.06
C TYR A 142 -18.83 -14.62 12.61
N LYS A 143 -19.06 -13.77 13.61
CA LYS A 143 -20.42 -13.53 14.11
C LYS A 143 -21.00 -12.36 13.34
N ASP A 144 -22.05 -12.61 12.57
CA ASP A 144 -22.88 -11.55 12.00
C ASP A 144 -23.44 -10.68 13.15
N PRO A 145 -23.44 -9.34 13.00
CA PRO A 145 -23.90 -8.41 14.03
C PRO A 145 -25.39 -8.52 14.37
#